data_AF-A0A935BJ19-F1
#
_entry.id   AF-A0A935BJ19-F1
#
_cell.length_a   1.000
_cell.length_b   1.000
_cell.length_c   1.000
_cell.angle_alpha   90.00
_cell.angle_beta   90.00
_cell.angle_gamma   90.00
#
_symmetry.space_group_name_H-M   'P 1'
#
loop_
_entity.id
_entity.type
_entity.pdbx_description
1 polymer ?
#
loop_
_entity_poly.entity_id
_entity_poly.type
_entity_poly.pdbx_seq_one_letter_code
_entity_poly.pdbx_strand_id
1 'polypeptide(L)'
;MSIRAIADSDLVLRLPCVRVSEDITLENRKLPQLDKKPPAVRKLTSEQQELIAIRRQCGLSQDQFAEALGIGFPRLSSYEHGRTDSIPDWIMQAARSLAETQGASQDAAQQRYANLEMPEILAGWAKRLDVPYDNNRRLAAMLGTTVPTLTRWKNCLTRPRLQSLLFHEQMVEQACAKLSKQAECIGGLKRGRRAKA
;
A
#
# COMPACT_ATOMS: atom_id res chain seq x y z
N MET A 1 -73.96 20.53 -18.54
CA MET A 1 -73.17 21.26 -17.52
C MET A 1 -72.17 20.30 -16.89
N SER A 2 -70.88 20.48 -17.16
CA SER A 2 -69.75 20.31 -16.23
C SER A 2 -68.44 20.28 -17.02
N ILE A 3 -67.65 21.32 -16.79
CA ILE A 3 -66.27 21.50 -17.30
C ILE A 3 -65.34 20.75 -16.34
N ARG A 4 -64.32 20.04 -16.84
CA ARG A 4 -63.06 19.86 -16.09
C ARG A 4 -61.86 19.65 -17.01
N ALA A 5 -60.85 20.46 -16.72
CA ALA A 5 -59.55 20.61 -17.35
C ALA A 5 -58.65 19.38 -17.26
N ILE A 6 -57.67 19.29 -18.15
CA ILE A 6 -56.33 18.77 -17.82
C ILE A 6 -55.29 19.67 -18.50
N ALA A 7 -54.38 20.16 -17.68
CA ALA A 7 -53.29 21.06 -17.99
C ALA A 7 -52.07 20.29 -18.53
N ASP A 8 -51.39 20.97 -19.46
CA ASP A 8 -49.95 21.16 -19.63
C ASP A 8 -48.90 20.07 -19.31
N SER A 9 -47.88 20.15 -20.17
CA SER A 9 -46.48 19.72 -20.00
C SER A 9 -46.13 18.30 -20.43
N ASP A 10 -45.64 18.16 -21.66
CA ASP A 10 -44.22 17.80 -21.81
C ASP A 10 -43.72 18.14 -23.22
N LEU A 11 -43.08 19.31 -23.31
CA LEU A 11 -42.40 19.81 -24.49
C LEU A 11 -40.99 19.21 -24.51
N VAL A 12 -40.88 17.97 -25.00
CA VAL A 12 -39.59 17.32 -25.19
C VAL A 12 -38.92 17.91 -26.42
N LEU A 13 -37.90 18.74 -26.19
CA LEU A 13 -36.97 19.25 -27.18
C LEU A 13 -36.29 18.10 -27.94
N ARG A 14 -36.76 17.79 -29.15
CA ARG A 14 -36.05 16.92 -30.09
C ARG A 14 -35.06 17.75 -30.91
N LEU A 15 -33.76 17.49 -30.72
CA LEU A 15 -32.69 18.02 -31.57
C LEU A 15 -32.88 17.53 -33.03
N PRO A 16 -32.85 18.41 -34.05
CA PRO A 16 -33.29 18.12 -35.42
C PRO A 16 -32.30 17.30 -36.28
N CYS A 17 -31.22 16.78 -35.70
CA CYS A 17 -30.13 16.12 -36.45
C CYS A 17 -29.98 14.61 -36.21
N VAL A 18 -30.88 13.98 -35.45
CA VAL A 18 -30.86 12.52 -35.25
C VAL A 18 -31.91 11.88 -36.15
N ARG A 19 -31.47 11.26 -37.26
CA ARG A 19 -32.31 10.27 -37.96
C ARG A 19 -32.48 9.08 -37.04
N VAL A 20 -33.73 8.71 -36.76
CA VAL A 20 -34.07 7.44 -36.10
C VAL A 20 -33.74 6.34 -37.10
N SER A 21 -32.52 5.80 -36.99
CA SER A 21 -32.10 4.62 -37.73
C SER A 21 -32.54 3.39 -36.95
N GLU A 22 -33.20 2.49 -37.65
CA GLU A 22 -33.66 1.18 -37.22
C GLU A 22 -32.57 0.38 -36.49
N ASP A 23 -33.01 -0.46 -35.55
CA ASP A 23 -32.27 -1.36 -34.67
C ASP A 23 -30.85 -1.71 -35.12
N ILE A 24 -29.87 -0.92 -34.64
CA ILE A 24 -28.48 -1.35 -34.64
C ILE A 24 -28.30 -2.17 -33.36
N THR A 25 -28.43 -3.49 -33.48
CA THR A 25 -27.80 -4.41 -32.54
C THR A 25 -26.32 -4.04 -32.46
N LEU A 26 -25.95 -3.34 -31.39
CA LEU A 26 -24.57 -3.13 -30.97
C LEU A 26 -24.03 -4.50 -30.52
N GLU A 27 -23.82 -5.40 -31.48
CA GLU A 27 -22.87 -6.48 -31.27
C GLU A 27 -21.56 -5.80 -30.89
N ASN A 28 -21.03 -6.18 -29.73
CA ASN A 28 -19.71 -5.82 -29.26
C ASN A 28 -18.68 -6.22 -30.31
N ARG A 29 -18.45 -5.37 -31.31
CA ARG A 29 -17.36 -5.49 -32.26
C ARG A 29 -16.09 -5.22 -31.47
N LYS A 30 -15.57 -6.27 -30.83
CA LYS A 30 -14.26 -6.26 -30.19
C LYS A 30 -13.27 -5.80 -31.26
N LEU A 31 -12.63 -4.66 -31.01
CA LEU A 31 -11.53 -4.19 -31.85
C LEU A 31 -10.53 -5.34 -32.02
N PRO A 32 -9.99 -5.56 -33.24
CA PRO A 32 -8.99 -6.59 -33.46
C PRO A 32 -7.82 -6.36 -32.49
N GLN A 33 -7.43 -7.42 -31.77
CA GLN A 33 -6.26 -7.40 -30.91
C GLN A 33 -5.04 -7.23 -31.80
N LEU A 34 -4.54 -6.00 -31.94
CA LEU A 34 -3.26 -5.77 -32.60
C LEU A 34 -2.16 -6.36 -31.72
N ASP A 35 -1.37 -7.28 -32.29
CA ASP A 35 -0.21 -7.83 -31.62
C ASP A 35 0.73 -6.70 -31.23
N LYS A 36 0.85 -6.45 -29.91
CA LYS A 36 1.75 -5.42 -29.39
C LYS A 36 3.17 -5.85 -29.75
N LYS A 37 3.87 -5.03 -30.54
CA LYS A 37 5.29 -5.22 -30.84
C LYS A 37 6.06 -5.49 -29.53
N PRO A 38 6.85 -6.56 -29.45
CA PRO A 38 7.56 -6.89 -28.22
C PRO A 38 8.46 -5.72 -27.81
N PRO A 39 8.47 -5.34 -26.52
CA PRO A 39 9.29 -4.23 -26.04
C PRO A 39 10.76 -4.56 -26.31
N ALA A 40 11.46 -3.63 -26.95
CA ALA A 40 12.89 -3.79 -27.21
C ALA A 40 13.66 -3.85 -25.88
N VAL A 41 14.41 -4.94 -25.67
CA VAL A 41 15.25 -5.11 -24.48
C VAL A 41 16.49 -4.23 -24.66
N ARG A 42 16.50 -3.06 -24.00
CA ARG A 42 17.68 -2.19 -23.96
C ARG A 42 18.63 -2.67 -22.88
N LYS A 43 19.94 -2.64 -23.15
CA LYS A 43 20.97 -2.90 -22.13
C LYS A 43 21.09 -1.67 -21.23
N LEU A 44 20.94 -1.86 -19.92
CA LEU A 44 21.05 -0.78 -18.94
C LEU A 44 22.52 -0.38 -18.73
N THR A 45 22.76 0.91 -18.53
CA THR A 45 24.08 1.45 -18.15
C THR A 45 24.44 1.06 -16.71
N SER A 46 25.73 1.17 -16.35
CA SER A 46 26.21 0.86 -14.99
C SER A 46 25.50 1.71 -13.92
N GLU A 47 25.30 3.00 -14.19
CA GLU A 47 24.60 3.93 -13.28
C GLU A 47 23.13 3.54 -13.08
N GLN A 48 22.44 3.12 -14.14
CA GLN A 48 21.06 2.65 -14.05
C GLN A 48 20.95 1.38 -13.21
N GLN A 49 21.92 0.47 -13.35
CA GLN A 49 21.98 -0.73 -12.54
C GLN A 49 22.23 -0.40 -11.06
N GLU A 50 23.13 0.55 -10.79
CA GLU A 50 23.40 1.04 -9.45
C GLU A 50 22.16 1.67 -8.80
N LEU A 51 21.44 2.52 -9.53
CA LEU A 51 20.20 3.14 -9.04
C LEU A 51 19.15 2.08 -8.65
N ILE A 52 18.99 1.03 -9.48
CA ILE A 52 18.09 -0.09 -9.20
C ILE A 52 18.57 -0.89 -7.98
N ALA A 53 19.88 -1.11 -7.85
CA ALA A 53 20.46 -1.82 -6.72
C ALA A 53 20.21 -1.07 -5.41
N ILE A 54 20.46 0.25 -5.40
CA ILE A 54 20.18 1.12 -4.25
C ILE A 54 18.71 1.05 -3.86
N ARG A 55 17.77 1.17 -4.82
CA ARG A 55 16.34 1.07 -4.51
C ARG A 55 15.99 -0.29 -3.89
N ARG A 56 16.54 -1.37 -4.43
CA ARG A 56 16.31 -2.73 -3.91
C ARG A 56 16.89 -2.92 -2.51
N GLN A 57 18.08 -2.38 -2.26
CA GLN A 57 18.72 -2.41 -0.95
C GLN A 57 17.91 -1.62 0.08
N CYS A 58 17.33 -0.47 -0.31
CA CYS A 58 16.42 0.30 0.53
C CYS A 58 15.04 -0.37 0.68
N GLY A 59 14.73 -1.43 -0.08
CA GLY A 59 13.43 -2.11 -0.02
C GLY A 59 12.24 -1.25 -0.44
N LEU A 60 12.47 -0.13 -1.15
CA LEU A 60 11.44 0.83 -1.53
C LEU A 60 10.74 0.45 -2.84
N SER A 61 9.45 0.78 -2.91
CA SER A 61 8.73 0.78 -4.20
C SER A 61 9.26 1.88 -5.12
N GLN A 62 9.02 1.76 -6.43
CA GLN A 62 9.42 2.81 -7.38
C GLN A 62 8.81 4.17 -7.04
N ASP A 63 7.56 4.20 -6.56
CA ASP A 63 6.87 5.44 -6.22
C ASP A 63 7.52 6.13 -5.00
N GLN A 64 7.70 5.38 -3.90
CA GLN A 64 8.37 5.87 -2.70
C GLN A 64 9.81 6.32 -2.97
N PHE A 65 10.53 5.59 -3.83
CA PHE A 65 11.90 5.96 -4.19
C PHE A 65 11.94 7.23 -5.04
N ALA A 66 10.98 7.40 -5.96
CA ALA A 66 10.86 8.63 -6.75
C ALA A 66 10.56 9.83 -5.85
N GLU A 67 9.62 9.68 -4.91
CA GLU A 67 9.28 10.69 -3.91
C GLU A 67 10.50 11.06 -3.05
N ALA A 68 11.24 10.06 -2.54
CA ALA A 68 12.44 10.28 -1.73
C ALA A 68 13.56 11.01 -2.49
N LEU A 69 13.64 10.82 -3.81
CA LEU A 69 14.58 11.52 -4.69
C LEU A 69 14.06 12.89 -5.18
N GLY A 70 12.83 13.26 -4.85
CA GLY A 70 12.19 14.50 -5.32
C GLY A 70 11.93 14.51 -6.83
N ILE A 71 11.72 13.35 -7.45
CA ILE A 71 11.42 13.22 -8.88
C ILE A 71 10.05 12.57 -9.11
N GLY A 72 9.43 12.84 -10.26
CA GLY A 72 8.20 12.16 -10.63
C GLY A 72 8.42 10.68 -10.98
N PHE A 73 7.48 9.82 -10.60
CA PHE A 73 7.47 8.39 -10.95
C PHE A 73 7.76 8.09 -12.45
N PRO A 74 7.17 8.80 -13.43
CA PRO A 74 7.47 8.56 -14.86
C PRO A 74 8.93 8.79 -15.22
N ARG A 75 9.60 9.73 -14.53
CA ARG A 75 11.02 10.03 -14.74
C ARG A 75 11.89 8.90 -14.19
N LEU A 76 11.64 8.43 -12.96
CA LEU A 76 12.34 7.27 -12.41
C LEU A 76 12.16 6.03 -13.29
N SER A 77 10.92 5.76 -13.72
CA SER A 77 10.62 4.63 -14.61
C SER A 77 11.39 4.72 -15.93
N SER A 78 11.62 5.92 -16.46
CA SER A 78 12.42 6.09 -17.67
C SER A 78 13.89 5.73 -17.46
N TYR A 79 14.47 6.06 -16.31
CA TYR A 79 15.83 5.68 -15.95
C TYR A 79 15.97 4.17 -15.75
N GLU A 80 15.07 3.54 -14.98
CA GLU A 80 15.16 2.09 -14.70
C GLU A 80 14.96 1.21 -15.94
N HIS A 81 14.28 1.71 -16.98
CA HIS A 81 14.03 0.96 -18.22
C HIS A 81 14.98 1.35 -19.37
N GLY A 82 16.01 2.16 -19.11
CA GLY A 82 16.96 2.59 -20.16
C GLY A 82 16.31 3.41 -21.28
N ARG A 83 15.25 4.16 -20.96
CA ARG A 83 14.62 5.08 -21.93
C ARG A 83 15.46 6.33 -22.17
N THR A 84 16.27 6.69 -21.18
CA THR A 84 17.21 7.82 -21.20
C THR A 84 18.63 7.28 -21.14
N ASP A 85 19.56 7.90 -21.86
CA ASP A 85 20.95 7.42 -21.97
C ASP A 85 21.82 7.77 -20.75
N SER A 86 21.51 8.86 -20.04
CA SER A 86 22.25 9.30 -18.85
C SER A 86 21.33 9.65 -17.68
N ILE A 87 21.83 9.44 -16.46
CA ILE A 87 21.17 9.88 -15.22
C ILE A 87 21.93 11.12 -14.72
N PRO A 88 21.25 12.22 -14.37
CA PRO A 88 21.91 13.37 -13.75
C PRO A 88 22.62 13.01 -12.44
N ASP A 89 23.84 13.50 -12.25
CA ASP A 89 24.69 13.18 -11.09
C ASP A 89 24.03 13.44 -9.73
N TRP A 90 23.26 14.54 -9.62
CA TRP A 90 22.56 14.89 -8.39
C TRP A 90 21.54 13.81 -7.96
N ILE A 91 20.97 13.05 -8.91
CA ILE A 91 20.06 11.94 -8.62
C ILE A 91 20.84 10.76 -8.05
N MET A 92 21.99 10.44 -8.65
CA MET A 92 22.85 9.37 -8.14
C MET A 92 23.40 9.71 -6.75
N GLN A 93 23.81 10.96 -6.52
CA GLN A 93 24.23 11.44 -5.19
C GLN A 93 23.09 11.36 -4.17
N ALA A 94 21.89 11.82 -4.53
CA ALA A 94 20.71 11.71 -3.66
C ALA A 94 20.38 10.24 -3.34
N ALA A 95 20.46 9.34 -4.33
CA ALA A 95 20.23 7.91 -4.12
C ALA A 95 21.27 7.29 -3.17
N ARG A 96 22.56 7.61 -3.33
CA ARG A 96 23.63 7.13 -2.44
C ARG A 96 23.46 7.66 -1.02
N SER A 97 23.16 8.95 -0.86
CA SER A 97 22.88 9.55 0.46
C SER A 97 21.66 8.92 1.14
N LEU A 98 20.61 8.61 0.37
CA LEU A 98 19.46 7.87 0.85
C LEU A 98 19.87 6.46 1.31
N ALA A 99 20.72 5.78 0.54
CA ALA A 99 21.21 4.44 0.87
C ALA A 99 22.01 4.43 2.19
N GLU A 100 22.85 5.43 2.43
CA GLU A 100 23.62 5.56 3.68
C GLU A 100 22.69 5.75 4.89
N THR A 101 21.71 6.65 4.74
CA THR A 101 20.79 7.00 5.85
C THR A 101 19.82 5.85 6.16
N GLN A 102 19.23 5.24 5.12
CA GLN A 102 18.25 4.17 5.28
C GLN A 102 18.91 2.80 5.49
N GLY A 103 20.10 2.56 4.93
CA GLY A 103 20.84 1.30 5.03
C GLY A 103 21.11 0.92 6.48
N ALA A 104 21.64 1.85 7.29
CA ALA A 104 21.90 1.58 8.71
C ALA A 104 20.63 1.21 9.49
N SER A 105 19.51 1.87 9.20
CA SER A 105 18.22 1.59 9.84
C SER A 105 17.64 0.24 9.41
N GLN A 106 17.76 -0.11 8.12
CA GLN A 106 17.31 -1.40 7.60
C GLN A 106 18.19 -2.55 8.06
N ASP A 107 19.50 -2.34 8.16
CA ASP A 107 20.45 -3.34 8.65
C ASP A 107 20.18 -3.69 10.11
N ALA A 108 19.91 -2.67 10.95
CA ALA A 108 19.51 -2.89 12.35
C ALA A 108 18.18 -3.66 12.46
N ALA A 109 17.19 -3.29 11.63
CA ALA A 109 15.92 -4.01 11.57
C ALA A 109 16.09 -5.46 11.08
N GLN A 110 16.91 -5.67 10.04
CA GLN A 110 17.21 -6.98 9.49
C GLN A 110 17.89 -7.84 10.56
N GLN A 111 18.87 -7.31 11.28
CA GLN A 111 19.54 -8.01 12.38
C GLN A 111 18.57 -8.36 13.52
N ARG A 112 17.64 -7.47 13.86
CA ARG A 112 16.61 -7.73 14.89
C ARG A 112 15.75 -8.95 14.58
N TYR A 113 15.44 -9.20 13.31
CA TYR A 113 14.60 -10.33 12.89
C TYR A 113 15.39 -11.50 12.29
N ALA A 114 16.69 -11.36 12.01
CA ALA A 114 17.48 -12.37 11.31
C ALA A 114 17.50 -13.72 12.03
N ASN A 115 17.58 -13.70 13.37
CA ASN A 115 17.73 -14.89 14.20
C ASN A 115 16.42 -15.33 14.88
N LEU A 116 15.30 -14.66 14.58
CA LEU A 116 14.01 -14.96 15.20
C LEU A 116 13.12 -15.72 14.23
N GLU A 117 12.47 -16.76 14.73
CA GLU A 117 11.44 -17.47 13.99
C GLU A 117 10.10 -16.73 14.05
N MET A 118 9.26 -16.92 13.03
CA MET A 118 7.96 -16.25 12.96
C MET A 118 7.07 -16.45 14.21
N PRO A 119 7.00 -17.65 14.81
CA PRO A 119 6.25 -17.86 16.04
C PRO A 119 6.77 -17.02 17.22
N GLU A 120 8.09 -16.82 17.32
CA GLU A 120 8.72 -16.03 18.37
C GLU A 120 8.40 -14.54 18.21
N ILE A 121 8.44 -14.04 16.98
CA ILE A 121 8.06 -12.68 16.64
C ILE A 121 6.58 -12.45 17.01
N LEU A 122 5.70 -13.38 16.63
CA LEU A 122 4.27 -13.33 16.95
C LEU A 122 4.00 -13.39 18.46
N ALA A 123 4.75 -14.21 19.20
CA ALA A 123 4.66 -14.28 20.66
C ALA A 123 5.07 -12.95 21.31
N GLY A 124 6.13 -12.32 20.80
CA GLY A 124 6.55 -10.98 21.21
C GLY A 124 5.48 -9.92 20.98
N TRP A 125 4.85 -9.92 19.81
CA TRP A 125 3.74 -9.01 19.51
C TRP A 125 2.51 -9.27 20.39
N ALA A 126 2.13 -10.54 20.57
CA ALA A 126 1.01 -10.93 21.44
C ALA A 126 1.22 -10.44 22.88
N LYS A 127 2.43 -10.60 23.42
CA LYS A 127 2.81 -10.11 24.75
C LYS A 127 2.70 -8.58 24.86
N ARG A 128 3.18 -7.84 23.85
CA ARG A 128 3.11 -6.36 23.84
C ARG A 128 1.68 -5.83 23.75
N LEU A 129 0.82 -6.54 23.03
CA LEU A 129 -0.59 -6.19 22.85
C LEU A 129 -1.50 -6.64 24.00
N ASP A 130 -0.96 -7.39 24.98
CA ASP A 130 -1.73 -8.05 26.04
C ASP A 130 -2.86 -8.93 25.48
N VAL A 131 -2.54 -9.69 24.43
CA VAL A 131 -3.46 -10.64 23.78
C VAL A 131 -2.91 -12.06 23.94
N PRO A 132 -3.73 -13.05 24.34
CA PRO A 132 -3.30 -14.44 24.39
C PRO A 132 -2.82 -14.92 23.02
N TYR A 133 -1.64 -15.56 22.97
CA TYR A 133 -1.02 -16.03 21.72
C TYR A 133 -1.90 -17.01 20.92
N ASP A 134 -2.76 -17.77 21.61
CA ASP A 134 -3.69 -18.72 21.00
C ASP A 134 -4.96 -18.07 20.44
N ASN A 135 -5.23 -16.82 20.82
CA ASN A 135 -6.36 -16.06 20.29
C ASN A 135 -6.03 -15.47 18.91
N ASN A 136 -5.95 -16.36 17.92
CA ASN A 136 -5.58 -16.01 16.55
C ASN A 136 -6.52 -14.95 15.94
N ARG A 137 -7.81 -14.95 16.31
CA ARG A 137 -8.79 -13.98 15.82
C ARG A 137 -8.47 -12.56 16.28
N ARG A 138 -8.21 -12.39 17.59
CA ARG A 138 -7.88 -11.09 18.16
C ARG A 138 -6.51 -10.61 17.69
N LEU A 139 -5.52 -11.50 17.69
CA LEU A 139 -4.17 -11.16 17.23
C LEU A 139 -4.15 -10.76 15.75
N ALA A 140 -4.87 -11.48 14.88
CA ALA A 140 -4.99 -11.13 13.46
C ALA A 140 -5.63 -9.76 13.26
N ALA A 141 -6.70 -9.44 14.01
CA ALA A 141 -7.36 -8.14 13.95
C ALA A 141 -6.42 -6.99 14.36
N MET A 142 -5.62 -7.19 15.40
CA MET A 142 -4.66 -6.17 15.88
C MET A 142 -3.49 -5.97 14.91
N LEU A 143 -3.03 -7.04 14.25
CA LEU A 143 -1.94 -7.00 13.27
C LEU A 143 -2.40 -6.56 11.87
N GLY A 144 -3.71 -6.38 11.65
CA GLY A 144 -4.27 -6.06 10.34
C GLY A 144 -4.11 -7.18 9.30
N THR A 145 -4.11 -8.43 9.74
CA THR A 145 -3.94 -9.62 8.89
C THR A 145 -5.13 -10.57 9.03
N THR A 146 -5.13 -11.66 8.26
CA THR A 146 -6.16 -12.69 8.34
C THR A 146 -5.75 -13.84 9.25
N VAL A 147 -6.73 -14.53 9.85
CA VAL A 147 -6.45 -15.73 10.68
C VAL A 147 -5.68 -16.81 9.90
N PRO A 148 -6.02 -17.14 8.64
CA PRO A 148 -5.22 -18.08 7.85
C PRO A 148 -3.76 -17.65 7.67
N THR A 149 -3.50 -16.35 7.43
CA THR A 149 -2.14 -15.82 7.32
C THR A 149 -1.37 -16.02 8.62
N LEU A 150 -1.99 -15.69 9.76
CA LEU A 150 -1.41 -15.89 11.08
C LEU A 150 -1.09 -17.37 11.34
N THR A 151 -2.01 -18.28 11.00
CA THR A 151 -1.78 -19.74 11.13
C THR A 151 -0.59 -20.20 10.30
N ARG A 152 -0.45 -19.71 9.07
CA ARG A 152 0.72 -20.04 8.22
C ARG A 152 2.03 -19.54 8.84
N TRP A 153 2.02 -18.36 9.46
CA TRP A 153 3.20 -17.82 10.16
C TRP A 153 3.53 -18.61 11.43
N LYS A 154 2.53 -18.99 12.24
CA LYS A 154 2.71 -19.81 13.46
C LYS A 154 3.28 -21.19 13.14
N ASN A 155 2.97 -21.73 11.97
CA ASN A 155 3.45 -23.05 11.53
C ASN A 155 4.71 -22.96 10.65
N CYS A 156 5.35 -21.79 10.56
CA CYS A 156 6.53 -21.54 9.71
C CYS A 156 6.35 -21.91 8.22
N LEU A 157 5.10 -21.96 7.72
CA LEU A 157 4.80 -22.28 6.32
C LEU A 157 5.18 -21.14 5.37
N THR A 158 5.12 -19.90 5.87
CA THR A 158 5.47 -18.69 5.12
C THR A 158 6.10 -17.67 6.04
N ARG A 159 7.14 -16.97 5.57
CA ARG A 159 7.77 -15.85 6.29
C ARG A 159 7.55 -14.55 5.52
N PRO A 160 6.99 -13.50 6.15
CA PRO A 160 6.89 -12.18 5.54
C PRO A 160 8.28 -11.61 5.24
N ARG A 161 8.35 -10.77 4.21
CA ARG A 161 9.55 -9.97 3.93
C ARG A 161 9.77 -8.95 5.05
N LEU A 162 11.02 -8.48 5.19
CA LEU A 162 11.39 -7.48 6.21
C LEU A 162 10.42 -6.29 6.26
N GLN A 163 10.08 -5.71 5.11
CA GLN A 163 9.14 -4.59 5.02
C GLN A 163 7.76 -4.90 5.62
N SER A 164 7.27 -6.11 5.42
CA SER A 164 6.01 -6.55 6.01
C SER A 164 6.13 -6.73 7.52
N LEU A 165 7.28 -7.22 8.01
CA LEU A 165 7.54 -7.31 9.46
C LEU A 165 7.57 -5.92 10.10
N LEU A 166 8.26 -4.96 9.48
CA LEU A 166 8.32 -3.56 9.93
C LEU A 166 6.93 -2.90 9.93
N PHE A 167 6.13 -3.16 8.90
CA PHE A 167 4.75 -2.69 8.85
C PHE A 167 3.93 -3.22 10.04
N HIS A 168 4.01 -4.53 10.33
CA HIS A 168 3.29 -5.11 11.46
C HIS A 168 3.84 -4.63 12.82
N GLU A 169 5.15 -4.41 12.93
CA GLU A 169 5.77 -3.81 14.12
C GLU A 169 5.19 -2.42 14.39
N GLN A 170 5.10 -1.58 13.36
CA GLN A 170 4.49 -0.25 13.48
C GLN A 170 3.01 -0.34 13.86
N MET A 171 2.26 -1.29 13.29
CA MET A 171 0.87 -1.54 13.67
C MET A 171 0.73 -1.93 15.14
N VAL A 172 1.62 -2.78 15.65
CA VAL A 172 1.68 -3.17 17.07
C VAL A 172 1.93 -1.95 17.94
N GLU A 173 2.90 -1.10 17.59
CA GLU A 173 3.22 0.12 18.33
C GLU A 173 2.04 1.08 18.40
N GLN A 174 1.38 1.33 17.27
CA GLN A 174 0.19 2.17 17.21
C GLN A 174 -0.96 1.60 18.04
N ALA A 175 -1.14 0.27 18.01
CA ALA A 175 -2.16 -0.40 18.79
C ALA A 175 -1.87 -0.31 20.30
N CYS A 176 -0.63 -0.56 20.74
CA CYS A 176 -0.20 -0.36 22.13
C CYS A 176 -0.45 1.09 22.59
N ALA A 177 -0.10 2.08 21.77
CA ALA A 177 -0.33 3.49 22.08
C ALA A 177 -1.82 3.81 22.23
N LYS A 178 -2.68 3.27 21.36
CA LYS A 178 -4.15 3.41 21.46
C LYS A 178 -4.69 2.77 22.74
N LEU A 179 -4.24 1.57 23.08
CA LEU A 179 -4.65 0.86 24.30
C LEU A 179 -4.24 1.64 25.56
N SER A 180 -3.03 2.20 25.61
CA SER A 180 -2.58 3.04 26.72
C SER A 180 -3.48 4.27 26.91
N LYS A 181 -3.76 5.00 25.81
CA LYS A 181 -4.64 6.17 25.85
C LYS A 181 -6.06 5.82 26.30
N GLN A 182 -6.59 4.67 25.86
CA GLN A 182 -7.90 4.19 26.29
C GLN A 182 -7.92 3.87 27.80
N ALA A 183 -6.88 3.23 28.32
CA ALA A 183 -6.77 2.91 29.74
C ALA A 183 -6.74 4.18 30.61
N GLU A 184 -6.01 5.22 30.18
CA GLU A 184 -5.97 6.53 30.85
C GLU A 184 -7.35 7.21 30.88
N CYS A 185 -8.05 7.22 29.75
CA CYS A 185 -9.39 7.78 29.64
C CYS A 185 -10.39 7.08 30.58
N ILE A 186 -10.37 5.74 30.60
CA ILE A 186 -11.24 4.94 31.49
C ILE A 186 -10.91 5.19 32.96
N GLY A 187 -9.62 5.31 33.31
CA GLY A 187 -9.18 5.65 34.66
C GLY A 187 -9.65 7.04 35.11
N GLY A 188 -9.64 8.03 34.21
CA GLY A 188 -10.19 9.37 34.45
C GLY A 188 -11.69 9.36 34.77
N LEU A 189 -12.47 8.62 33.99
CA LEU A 189 -13.92 8.48 34.20
C LEU A 189 -14.26 7.82 35.55
N LYS A 190 -13.51 6.78 35.96
CA LYS A 190 -13.69 6.11 37.25
C LYS A 190 -13.38 7.02 38.44
N ARG A 191 -12.37 7.90 38.33
CA ARG A 191 -12.01 8.87 39.38
C ARG A 191 -13.03 10.00 39.50
N GLY A 192 -13.54 10.53 38.37
CA GLY A 192 -14.57 11.57 38.37
C GLY A 192 -15.92 11.12 38.96
N ARG A 193 -16.28 9.84 38.83
CA ARG A 193 -17.48 9.27 39.46
C ARG A 193 -17.36 9.10 40.98
N ARG A 194 -16.16 8.86 41.51
CA ARG A 194 -15.92 8.72 42.96
C ARG A 194 -15.87 10.05 43.71
N ALA A 195 -15.58 11.17 43.05
CA ALA A 195 -15.56 12.50 43.67
C ALA A 195 -16.94 13.16 43.77
N LYS A 196 -18.00 12.51 43.26
CA LYS A 196 -19.40 13.01 43.25
C LYS A 196 -20.37 12.15 44.08
N ALA A 197 -19.87 11.17 44.82
CA ALA A 197 -20.63 10.34 45.75
C ALA A 197 -20.13 10.60 47.17
#